data_AF-A0A528F9N7-F1
#
_entry.id   AF-A0A528F9N7-F1
#
_cell.length_a   1.000
_cell.length_b   1.000
_cell.length_c   1.000
_cell.angle_alpha   90.00
_cell.angle_beta   90.00
_cell.angle_gamma   90.00
#
_symmetry.space_group_name_H-M   'P 1'
#
loop_
_entity.id
_entity.type
_entity.pdbx_description
1 polymer ?
#
loop_
_entity_poly.entity_id
_entity_poly.type
_entity_poly.pdbx_seq_one_letter_code
_entity_poly.pdbx_strand_id
1 'polypeptide(L)'
;MAAFAALRPFPPSGGSGTAPELMQSAADLARSVLPTGMVAGQWTRRRPISWISLAAILISLFSLLPLAFIIWIAVQTGWETVSALVFRPRVGELLVNTLLLVMLAVPICIVLSVALAWLTERSSLPGARLWAWLSVAPLAIPAFVHSYAWITLVPGLHGLWAGVLVSVVAYFPFLYLPVAAALRRLDPALEDAAAAVGLGPWRVFRRVVLPQLRLAICGGSLLIGLHLLAEYGLYVFIRFDTFTTAIVDQFQSTFNGPAANMLAAVLVTCCFVLLGIEVLVRGEERYARVGSGAARQQQRTRLGRATIPCLALPVVTTLLALGVPFVTIGRWLVAGGADVWR
;
A
#
# COMPACT_ATOMS: atom_id res chain seq x y z
N MET A 1 2.66 0.23 -50.39
CA MET A 1 2.59 0.79 -51.75
C MET A 1 3.00 2.25 -51.70
N ALA A 2 4.26 2.54 -52.02
CA ALA A 2 4.75 3.72 -52.75
C ALA A 2 6.28 3.84 -52.56
N ALA A 3 7.02 3.54 -53.65
CA ALA A 3 8.40 3.91 -54.00
C ALA A 3 9.55 3.53 -53.04
N PHE A 4 10.54 2.67 -53.32
CA PHE A 4 11.07 2.04 -54.54
C PHE A 4 11.17 2.95 -55.77
N ALA A 5 11.91 4.06 -55.68
CA ALA A 5 12.53 4.72 -56.83
C ALA A 5 13.56 5.77 -56.36
N ALA A 6 14.85 5.43 -56.43
CA ALA A 6 15.96 6.36 -56.71
C ALA A 6 17.33 5.68 -56.51
N LEU A 7 17.57 4.55 -57.17
CA LEU A 7 18.96 4.16 -57.49
C LEU A 7 19.39 5.04 -58.66
N ARG A 8 20.10 6.13 -58.38
CA ARG A 8 20.80 6.87 -59.43
C ARG A 8 22.03 6.06 -59.86
N PRO A 9 22.30 5.94 -61.17
CA PRO A 9 23.44 5.21 -61.68
C PRO A 9 24.75 5.90 -61.29
N PHE A 10 25.75 5.12 -60.90
CA PHE A 10 27.14 5.56 -60.80
C PHE A 10 27.61 6.03 -62.19
N PRO A 11 28.15 7.25 -62.35
CA PRO A 11 28.93 7.58 -63.54
C PRO A 11 30.31 6.88 -63.47
N PRO A 12 30.90 6.55 -64.62
CA PRO A 12 32.12 5.76 -64.70
C PRO A 12 33.35 6.53 -64.20
N SER A 13 34.32 5.77 -63.74
CA SER A 13 35.67 6.20 -63.35
C SER A 13 36.30 7.16 -64.35
N GLY A 14 36.57 8.38 -63.90
CA GLY A 14 37.34 9.37 -64.66
C GLY A 14 37.28 10.73 -63.99
N GLY A 15 38.12 10.95 -62.98
CA GLY A 15 38.24 12.27 -62.34
C GLY A 15 39.14 12.24 -61.12
N SER A 16 40.29 12.88 -61.22
CA SER A 16 41.22 13.20 -60.14
C SER A 16 40.56 14.13 -59.11
N GLY A 17 39.71 13.57 -58.25
CA GLY A 17 39.17 14.29 -57.09
C GLY A 17 40.27 14.47 -56.06
N THR A 18 40.58 15.71 -55.71
CA THR A 18 41.55 15.97 -54.63
C THR A 18 40.93 15.52 -53.30
N ALA A 19 41.76 14.97 -52.40
CA ALA A 19 41.35 14.49 -51.06
C ALA A 19 40.27 15.32 -50.32
N PRO A 20 40.24 16.67 -50.39
CA PRO A 20 39.16 17.47 -49.79
C PRO A 20 37.75 17.21 -50.35
N GLU A 21 37.59 16.91 -51.65
CA GLU A 21 36.26 16.70 -52.26
C GLU A 21 35.61 15.38 -51.83
N LEU A 22 36.42 14.32 -51.68
CA LEU A 22 35.94 13.04 -51.15
C LEU A 22 35.56 13.15 -49.67
N MET A 23 36.26 13.99 -48.90
CA MET A 23 35.95 14.26 -47.50
C MET A 23 34.66 15.07 -47.35
N GLN A 24 34.39 16.01 -48.26
CA GLN A 24 33.14 16.77 -48.30
C GLN A 24 31.94 15.90 -48.69
N SER A 25 32.10 15.02 -49.68
CA SER A 25 31.05 14.07 -50.07
C SER A 25 30.72 13.07 -48.96
N ALA A 26 31.73 12.59 -48.22
CA ALA A 26 31.55 11.75 -47.03
C ALA A 26 30.86 12.50 -45.87
N ALA A 27 31.19 13.78 -45.67
CA ALA A 27 30.56 14.63 -44.65
C ALA A 27 29.10 14.98 -44.97
N ASP A 28 28.75 15.09 -46.26
CA ASP A 28 27.38 15.30 -46.70
C ASP A 28 26.53 14.02 -46.61
N LEU A 29 27.14 12.85 -46.89
CA LEU A 29 26.51 11.55 -46.66
C LEU A 29 26.31 11.25 -45.17
N ALA A 30 27.26 11.62 -44.31
CA ALA A 30 27.11 11.50 -42.87
C ALA A 30 25.98 12.40 -42.32
N ARG A 31 25.77 13.57 -42.92
CA ARG A 31 24.66 14.49 -42.56
C ARG A 31 23.29 14.02 -43.04
N SER A 32 23.21 13.23 -44.11
CA SER A 32 21.93 12.70 -44.62
C SER A 32 21.48 11.40 -43.95
N VAL A 33 22.40 10.67 -43.30
CA VAL A 33 22.10 9.42 -42.56
C VAL A 33 21.79 9.66 -41.08
N LEU A 34 22.12 10.84 -40.53
CA LEU A 34 21.75 11.20 -39.17
C LEU A 34 20.25 11.58 -39.11
N PRO A 35 19.44 10.89 -38.27
CA PRO A 35 18.04 11.27 -38.08
C PRO A 35 17.99 12.70 -37.53
N THR A 36 17.49 13.64 -38.33
CA THR A 36 17.22 15.04 -38.00
C THR A 36 16.05 15.18 -37.04
N GLY A 37 16.14 14.50 -35.90
CA GLY A 37 15.09 14.45 -34.88
C GLY A 37 15.57 14.24 -33.45
N MET A 38 16.87 14.21 -33.17
CA MET A 38 17.36 14.32 -31.79
C MET A 38 17.42 15.79 -31.38
N VAL A 39 16.25 16.28 -30.95
CA VAL A 39 16.05 17.53 -30.23
C VAL A 39 17.07 17.61 -29.11
N ALA A 40 18.03 18.52 -29.28
CA ALA A 40 18.91 19.01 -28.23
C ALA A 40 18.07 19.31 -26.97
N GLY A 41 18.57 18.85 -25.82
CA GLY A 41 17.84 18.77 -24.56
C GLY A 41 16.98 20.00 -24.26
N GLN A 42 15.69 19.77 -24.10
CA GLN A 42 14.79 20.70 -23.41
C GLN A 42 15.14 20.69 -21.93
N TRP A 43 16.18 21.44 -21.57
CA TRP A 43 16.42 21.88 -20.20
C TRP A 43 15.20 22.68 -19.74
N THR A 44 14.37 22.03 -18.92
CA THR A 44 13.37 22.59 -18.01
C THR A 44 12.85 23.99 -18.36
N ARG A 45 11.87 24.07 -19.26
CA ARG A 45 10.94 25.21 -19.22
C ARG A 45 10.33 25.23 -17.82
N ARG A 46 10.68 26.22 -16.99
CA ARG A 46 9.99 26.51 -15.73
C ARG A 46 8.52 26.76 -16.09
N ARG A 47 7.67 25.74 -15.92
CA ARG A 47 6.24 25.88 -16.12
C ARG A 47 5.77 26.93 -15.11
N PRO A 48 4.99 27.95 -15.51
CA PRO A 48 4.40 28.87 -14.55
C PRO A 48 3.62 28.05 -13.52
N ILE A 49 3.73 28.43 -12.24
CA ILE A 49 3.03 27.75 -11.14
C ILE A 49 1.54 27.76 -11.49
N SER A 50 1.03 26.58 -11.85
CA SER A 50 -0.39 26.38 -12.11
C SER A 50 -1.16 26.64 -10.82
N TRP A 51 -2.39 27.16 -10.92
CA TRP A 51 -3.31 27.28 -9.78
C TRP A 51 -3.40 25.97 -8.97
N ILE A 52 -3.33 24.81 -9.63
CA ILE A 52 -3.35 23.49 -8.99
C ILE A 52 -2.10 23.28 -8.12
N SER A 53 -0.91 23.66 -8.60
CA SER A 53 0.32 23.56 -7.79
C SER A 53 0.31 24.52 -6.61
N LEU A 54 -0.28 25.72 -6.78
CA LEU A 54 -0.46 26.67 -5.67
C LEU A 54 -1.40 26.09 -4.61
N ALA A 55 -2.56 25.56 -5.01
CA ALA A 55 -3.51 24.92 -4.12
C ALA A 55 -2.88 23.71 -3.39
N ALA A 56 -2.10 22.89 -4.09
CA ALA A 56 -1.41 21.76 -3.48
C ALA A 56 -0.38 22.19 -2.43
N ILE A 57 0.40 23.26 -2.70
CA ILE A 57 1.35 23.81 -1.73
C ILE A 57 0.63 24.35 -0.50
N LEU A 58 -0.47 25.11 -0.69
CA LEU A 58 -1.24 25.66 0.43
C LEU A 58 -1.84 24.56 1.30
N ILE A 59 -2.45 23.53 0.71
CA ILE A 59 -3.01 22.39 1.44
C ILE A 59 -1.91 21.62 2.16
N SER A 60 -0.75 21.41 1.53
CA SER A 60 0.38 20.74 2.15
C SER A 60 0.91 21.54 3.35
N LEU A 61 1.02 22.87 3.23
CA LEU A 61 1.47 23.72 4.33
C LEU A 61 0.47 23.72 5.49
N PHE A 62 -0.82 23.80 5.18
CA PHE A 62 -1.89 23.73 6.17
C PHE A 62 -1.89 22.38 6.92
N SER A 63 -1.63 21.28 6.21
CA SER A 63 -1.54 19.93 6.80
C SER A 63 -0.36 19.77 7.77
N LEU A 64 0.64 20.65 7.70
CA LEU A 64 1.78 20.66 8.62
C LEU A 64 1.53 21.47 9.90
N LEU A 65 0.42 22.21 9.99
CA LEU A 65 0.11 23.03 11.17
C LEU A 65 0.02 22.22 12.48
N PRO A 66 -0.62 21.03 12.53
CA PRO A 66 -0.63 20.23 13.76
C PRO A 66 0.77 19.81 14.21
N LEU A 67 1.66 19.52 13.25
CA LEU A 67 3.05 19.19 13.55
C LEU A 67 3.82 20.39 14.09
N ALA A 68 3.63 21.57 13.48
CA ALA A 68 4.21 22.82 13.96
C ALA A 68 3.71 23.16 15.39
N PHE A 69 2.43 22.89 15.68
CA PHE A 69 1.85 23.06 17.00
C PHE A 69 2.49 22.13 18.04
N ILE A 70 2.71 20.86 17.72
CA ILE A 70 3.41 19.91 18.60
C ILE A 70 4.81 20.42 18.95
N ILE A 71 5.56 20.89 17.94
CA ILE A 71 6.91 21.45 18.12
C ILE A 71 6.85 22.72 18.97
N TRP A 72 5.89 23.60 18.72
CA TRP A 72 5.72 24.84 19.46
C TRP A 72 5.44 24.60 20.95
N ILE A 73 4.56 23.65 21.28
CA ILE A 73 4.32 23.25 22.68
C ILE A 73 5.58 22.62 23.28
N ALA A 74 6.31 21.77 22.55
CA ALA A 74 7.53 21.17 23.07
C ALA A 74 8.58 22.23 23.44
N VAL A 75 8.72 23.28 22.61
CA VAL A 75 9.61 24.42 22.89
C VAL A 75 9.14 25.19 24.12
N GLN A 76 7.84 25.50 24.23
CA GLN A 76 7.28 26.21 25.40
C GLN A 76 7.42 25.41 26.70
N THR A 77 7.30 24.09 26.64
CA THR A 77 7.33 23.19 27.81
C THR A 77 8.74 23.09 28.40
N GLY A 78 9.78 23.36 27.61
CA GLY A 78 11.18 23.30 28.03
C GLY A 78 11.75 21.88 28.03
N TRP A 79 13.04 21.74 27.66
CA TRP A 79 13.70 20.45 27.46
C TRP A 79 13.67 19.54 28.70
N GLU A 80 13.85 20.11 29.89
CA GLU A 80 13.82 19.36 31.16
C GLU A 80 12.49 18.62 31.33
N THR A 81 11.37 19.35 31.23
CA THR A 81 10.02 18.78 31.33
C THR A 81 9.72 17.81 30.19
N VAL A 82 10.13 18.14 28.95
CA VAL A 82 9.95 17.26 27.78
C VAL A 82 10.64 15.92 28.01
N SER A 83 11.92 15.94 28.40
CA SER A 83 12.68 14.72 28.66
C SER A 83 12.06 13.90 29.80
N ALA A 84 11.64 14.55 30.89
CA ALA A 84 10.98 13.91 32.02
C ALA A 84 9.62 13.28 31.67
N LEU A 85 8.92 13.79 30.64
CA LEU A 85 7.65 13.26 30.15
C LEU A 85 7.84 12.13 29.14
N VAL A 86 8.80 12.29 28.22
CA VAL A 86 9.08 11.31 27.15
C VAL A 86 9.74 10.05 27.68
N PHE A 87 10.64 10.16 28.66
CA PHE A 87 11.36 9.00 29.21
C PHE A 87 10.65 8.33 30.40
N ARG A 88 9.34 8.52 30.53
CA ARG A 88 8.55 7.82 31.57
C ARG A 88 8.41 6.33 31.23
N PRO A 89 8.38 5.44 32.24
CA PRO A 89 8.16 4.00 32.03
C PRO A 89 6.92 3.69 31.18
N ARG A 90 5.83 4.45 31.40
CA ARG A 90 4.59 4.32 30.62
C ARG A 90 4.78 4.53 29.12
N VAL A 91 5.67 5.44 28.69
CA VAL A 91 5.97 5.64 27.27
C VAL A 91 6.63 4.40 26.68
N GLY A 92 7.53 3.76 27.43
CA GLY A 92 8.14 2.49 27.05
C GLY A 92 7.12 1.36 26.90
N GLU A 93 6.17 1.23 27.84
CA GLU A 93 5.07 0.25 27.77
C GLU A 93 4.21 0.49 26.52
N LEU A 94 3.81 1.73 26.25
CA LEU A 94 3.02 2.09 25.07
C LEU A 94 3.78 1.83 23.76
N LEU A 95 5.09 2.07 23.75
CA LEU A 95 5.95 1.76 22.61
C LEU A 95 6.01 0.25 22.34
N VAL A 96 6.21 -0.55 23.38
CA VAL A 96 6.22 -2.02 23.27
C VAL A 96 4.86 -2.53 22.78
N ASN A 97 3.76 -2.06 23.37
CA ASN A 97 2.41 -2.47 22.97
C ASN A 97 2.13 -2.13 21.50
N THR A 98 2.38 -0.89 21.10
CA THR A 98 2.13 -0.41 19.73
C THR A 98 3.04 -1.13 18.73
N LEU A 99 4.31 -1.36 19.07
CA LEU A 99 5.24 -2.09 18.22
C LEU A 99 4.84 -3.56 18.07
N LEU A 100 4.51 -4.25 19.16
CA LEU A 100 4.06 -5.65 19.12
C LEU A 100 2.79 -5.79 18.28
N LEU A 101 1.84 -4.86 18.44
CA LEU A 101 0.63 -4.83 17.63
C LEU A 101 0.95 -4.73 16.13
N VAL A 102 1.80 -3.78 15.72
CA VAL A 102 2.18 -3.63 14.30
C VAL A 102 2.95 -4.85 13.79
N MET A 103 3.94 -5.31 14.55
CA MET A 103 4.80 -6.44 14.20
C MET A 103 4.05 -7.77 14.10
N LEU A 104 2.90 -7.91 14.76
CA LEU A 104 2.04 -9.09 14.65
C LEU A 104 0.95 -8.90 13.58
N ALA A 105 0.22 -7.79 13.60
CA ALA A 105 -0.92 -7.58 12.73
C ALA A 105 -0.51 -7.39 11.26
N VAL A 106 0.53 -6.62 10.97
CA VAL A 106 0.94 -6.33 9.58
C VAL A 106 1.37 -7.60 8.84
N PRO A 107 2.24 -8.47 9.37
CA PRO A 107 2.59 -9.73 8.69
C PRO A 107 1.39 -10.64 8.45
N ILE A 108 0.46 -10.73 9.40
CA ILE A 108 -0.77 -11.52 9.23
C ILE A 108 -1.63 -10.93 8.11
N CYS A 109 -1.79 -9.61 8.06
CA CYS A 109 -2.46 -8.92 6.95
C CYS A 109 -1.77 -9.18 5.60
N ILE A 110 -0.44 -9.16 5.54
CA ILE A 110 0.31 -9.46 4.31
C ILE A 110 -0.03 -10.87 3.83
N VAL A 111 0.11 -11.88 4.70
CA VAL A 111 -0.15 -13.28 4.35
C VAL A 111 -1.59 -13.47 3.92
N LEU A 112 -2.54 -12.96 4.71
CA LEU A 112 -3.97 -13.08 4.43
C LEU A 112 -4.35 -12.42 3.10
N SER A 113 -3.94 -11.17 2.89
CA SER A 113 -4.30 -10.41 1.69
C SER A 113 -3.62 -10.93 0.43
N VAL A 114 -2.36 -11.36 0.50
CA VAL A 114 -1.68 -12.01 -0.63
C VAL A 114 -2.37 -13.33 -0.98
N ALA A 115 -2.73 -14.13 0.02
CA ALA A 115 -3.44 -15.40 -0.20
C ALA A 115 -4.83 -15.18 -0.81
N LEU A 116 -5.64 -14.26 -0.25
CA LEU A 116 -6.95 -13.92 -0.78
C LEU A 116 -6.87 -13.35 -2.20
N ALA A 117 -5.93 -12.43 -2.45
CA ALA A 117 -5.74 -11.84 -3.78
C ALA A 117 -5.29 -12.88 -4.81
N TRP A 118 -4.41 -13.81 -4.43
CA TRP A 118 -4.01 -14.90 -5.31
C TRP A 118 -5.20 -15.84 -5.60
N LEU A 119 -6.00 -16.19 -4.59
CA LEU A 119 -7.19 -17.01 -4.77
C LEU A 119 -8.23 -16.36 -5.68
N THR A 120 -8.50 -15.07 -5.53
CA THR A 120 -9.53 -14.37 -6.33
C THR A 120 -9.07 -14.04 -7.75
N GLU A 121 -7.77 -13.78 -7.97
CA GLU A 121 -7.27 -13.32 -9.28
C GLU A 121 -6.55 -14.41 -10.09
N ARG A 122 -5.85 -15.34 -9.45
CA ARG A 122 -4.98 -16.33 -10.12
C ARG A 122 -5.52 -17.76 -10.11
N SER A 123 -6.53 -18.07 -9.29
CA SER A 123 -7.06 -19.43 -9.17
C SER A 123 -8.43 -19.63 -9.82
N SER A 124 -8.85 -20.88 -10.01
CA SER A 124 -10.19 -21.25 -10.50
C SER A 124 -11.26 -21.26 -9.39
N LEU A 125 -11.13 -20.41 -8.35
CA LEU A 125 -12.05 -20.38 -7.21
C LEU A 125 -13.50 -20.09 -7.68
N PRO A 126 -14.48 -20.91 -7.30
CA PRO A 126 -15.87 -20.65 -7.64
C PRO A 126 -16.35 -19.39 -6.94
N GLY A 127 -17.05 -18.51 -7.67
CA GLY A 127 -17.52 -17.24 -7.12
C GLY A 127 -16.41 -16.22 -6.84
N ALA A 128 -15.24 -16.32 -7.46
CA ALA A 128 -14.09 -15.41 -7.22
C ALA A 128 -14.45 -13.91 -7.17
N ARG A 129 -15.39 -13.45 -8.01
CA ARG A 129 -15.88 -12.06 -8.00
C ARG A 129 -16.62 -11.70 -6.71
N LEU A 130 -17.45 -12.60 -6.19
CA LEU A 130 -18.15 -12.42 -4.92
C LEU A 130 -17.14 -12.34 -3.78
N TRP A 131 -16.17 -13.27 -3.72
CA TRP A 131 -15.13 -13.25 -2.70
C TRP A 131 -14.26 -12.00 -2.76
N ALA A 132 -13.99 -11.48 -3.96
CA ALA A 132 -13.28 -10.22 -4.12
C ALA A 132 -14.07 -9.03 -3.57
N TRP A 133 -15.39 -8.98 -3.75
CA TRP A 133 -16.25 -7.96 -3.15
C TRP A 133 -16.32 -8.10 -1.63
N LEU A 134 -16.52 -9.32 -1.13
CA LEU A 134 -16.58 -9.61 0.30
C LEU A 134 -15.24 -9.33 1.02
N SER A 135 -14.11 -9.43 0.31
CA SER A 135 -12.79 -9.07 0.86
C SER A 135 -12.61 -7.55 1.01
N VAL A 136 -13.40 -6.74 0.31
CA VAL A 136 -13.33 -5.26 0.36
C VAL A 136 -14.42 -4.67 1.25
N ALA A 137 -15.56 -5.35 1.34
CA ALA A 137 -16.73 -4.93 2.13
C ALA A 137 -16.43 -4.54 3.60
N PRO A 138 -15.45 -5.14 4.33
CA PRO A 138 -15.16 -4.74 5.70
C PRO A 138 -14.77 -3.26 5.85
N LEU A 139 -14.22 -2.62 4.80
CA LEU A 139 -13.90 -1.19 4.82
C LEU A 139 -15.14 -0.28 5.01
N ALA A 140 -16.34 -0.80 4.75
CA ALA A 140 -17.58 -0.06 4.98
C ALA A 140 -17.99 -0.04 6.46
N ILE A 141 -17.41 -0.93 7.28
CA ILE A 141 -17.70 -1.03 8.71
C ILE A 141 -16.61 -0.25 9.47
N PRO A 142 -16.97 0.77 10.27
CA PRO A 142 -16.00 1.47 11.10
C PRO A 142 -15.28 0.52 12.06
N ALA A 143 -13.98 0.74 12.30
CA ALA A 143 -13.14 -0.14 13.11
C ALA A 143 -13.64 -0.29 14.57
N PHE A 144 -14.18 0.78 15.15
CA PHE A 144 -14.79 0.72 16.48
C PHE A 144 -16.02 -0.21 16.51
N VAL A 145 -16.81 -0.27 15.42
CA VAL A 145 -17.95 -1.19 15.30
C VAL A 145 -17.45 -2.63 15.25
N HIS A 146 -16.35 -2.90 14.56
CA HIS A 146 -15.71 -4.22 14.59
C HIS A 146 -15.33 -4.63 16.02
N SER A 147 -14.60 -3.78 16.74
CA SER A 147 -14.21 -4.09 18.12
C SER A 147 -15.42 -4.34 19.03
N TYR A 148 -16.43 -3.50 18.91
CA TYR A 148 -17.60 -3.55 19.77
C TYR A 148 -18.45 -4.80 19.50
N ALA A 149 -18.60 -5.18 18.24
CA ALA A 149 -19.26 -6.42 17.86
C ALA A 149 -18.52 -7.66 18.42
N TRP A 150 -17.19 -7.66 18.30
CA TRP A 150 -16.34 -8.75 18.77
C TRP A 150 -16.40 -8.93 20.30
N ILE A 151 -16.33 -7.85 21.07
CA ILE A 151 -16.40 -7.91 22.54
C ILE A 151 -17.78 -8.31 23.03
N THR A 152 -18.83 -7.89 22.33
CA THR A 152 -20.21 -8.30 22.64
C THR A 152 -20.40 -9.80 22.39
N LEU A 153 -19.81 -10.33 21.31
CA LEU A 153 -19.92 -11.74 20.98
C LEU A 153 -19.06 -12.63 21.89
N VAL A 154 -17.86 -12.18 22.24
CA VAL A 154 -16.90 -12.89 23.10
C VAL A 154 -16.49 -11.99 24.27
N PRO A 155 -17.32 -11.91 25.33
CA PRO A 155 -17.01 -11.15 26.53
C PRO A 155 -15.75 -11.73 27.19
N GLY A 156 -14.63 -11.01 27.12
CA GLY A 156 -13.30 -11.49 27.53
C GLY A 156 -12.23 -11.34 26.46
N LEU A 157 -12.62 -11.02 25.22
CA LEU A 157 -11.67 -10.72 24.15
C LEU A 157 -11.06 -9.32 24.36
N HIS A 158 -9.94 -9.25 25.08
CA HIS A 158 -9.21 -8.01 25.37
C HIS A 158 -7.69 -8.15 25.17
N GLY A 159 -6.98 -7.01 25.17
CA GLY A 159 -5.52 -6.96 25.08
C GLY A 159 -4.94 -7.19 23.68
N LEU A 160 -3.65 -7.56 23.60
CA LEU A 160 -2.89 -7.60 22.36
C LEU A 160 -3.48 -8.54 21.31
N TRP A 161 -3.85 -9.76 21.68
CA TRP A 161 -4.37 -10.75 20.73
C TRP A 161 -5.73 -10.36 20.15
N ALA A 162 -6.57 -9.74 20.97
CA ALA A 162 -7.83 -9.16 20.53
C ALA A 162 -7.57 -8.00 19.56
N GLY A 163 -6.64 -7.10 19.91
CA GLY A 163 -6.20 -6.00 19.03
C GLY A 163 -5.71 -6.51 17.69
N VAL A 164 -4.83 -7.52 17.67
CA VAL A 164 -4.32 -8.14 16.44
C VAL A 164 -5.44 -8.76 15.61
N LEU A 165 -6.31 -9.57 16.21
CA LEU A 165 -7.41 -10.23 15.50
C LEU A 165 -8.34 -9.21 14.84
N VAL A 166 -8.84 -8.24 15.60
CA VAL A 166 -9.83 -7.28 15.11
C VAL A 166 -9.18 -6.33 14.10
N SER A 167 -7.93 -5.91 14.32
CA SER A 167 -7.18 -5.10 13.35
C SER A 167 -6.92 -5.84 12.04
N VAL A 168 -6.56 -7.13 12.08
CA VAL A 168 -6.38 -7.92 10.86
C VAL A 168 -7.69 -7.95 10.07
N VAL A 169 -8.78 -8.27 10.75
CA VAL A 169 -10.10 -8.41 10.15
C VAL A 169 -10.63 -7.09 9.57
N ALA A 170 -10.35 -5.96 10.21
CA ALA A 170 -10.77 -4.63 9.77
C ALA A 170 -9.89 -4.06 8.65
N TYR A 171 -8.57 -4.26 8.72
CA TYR A 171 -7.61 -3.52 7.89
C TYR A 171 -6.90 -4.33 6.80
N PHE A 172 -7.00 -5.67 6.76
CA PHE A 172 -6.48 -6.45 5.63
C PHE A 172 -6.91 -5.93 4.24
N PRO A 173 -8.12 -5.35 4.02
CA PRO A 173 -8.53 -4.92 2.69
C PRO A 173 -7.64 -3.82 2.10
N PHE A 174 -7.01 -2.99 2.93
CA PHE A 174 -6.07 -1.94 2.50
C PHE A 174 -4.86 -2.52 1.76
N LEU A 175 -4.43 -3.74 2.10
CA LEU A 175 -3.35 -4.44 1.41
C LEU A 175 -3.86 -5.38 0.31
N TYR A 176 -5.06 -5.95 0.47
CA TYR A 176 -5.69 -6.78 -0.56
C TYR A 176 -5.87 -6.01 -1.88
N LEU A 177 -6.39 -4.79 -1.83
CA LEU A 177 -6.68 -3.98 -3.02
C LEU A 177 -5.45 -3.75 -3.93
N PRO A 178 -4.32 -3.19 -3.44
CA PRO A 178 -3.14 -2.98 -4.27
C PRO A 178 -2.52 -4.31 -4.73
N VAL A 179 -2.55 -5.36 -3.91
CA VAL A 179 -1.99 -6.68 -4.30
C VAL A 179 -2.83 -7.34 -5.39
N ALA A 180 -4.15 -7.34 -5.27
CA ALA A 180 -5.05 -7.85 -6.32
C ALA A 180 -4.91 -7.04 -7.62
N ALA A 181 -4.79 -5.71 -7.51
CA ALA A 181 -4.54 -4.85 -8.67
C ALA A 181 -3.18 -5.13 -9.32
N ALA A 182 -2.13 -5.37 -8.54
CA ALA A 182 -0.81 -5.74 -9.05
C ALA A 182 -0.85 -7.09 -9.77
N LEU A 183 -1.43 -8.12 -9.15
CA LEU A 183 -1.60 -9.45 -9.76
C LEU A 183 -2.32 -9.38 -11.11
N ARG A 184 -3.40 -8.60 -11.24
CA ARG A 184 -4.11 -8.42 -12.52
C ARG A 184 -3.26 -7.77 -13.63
N ARG A 185 -2.22 -7.01 -13.26
CA ARG A 185 -1.37 -6.27 -14.20
C ARG A 185 -0.10 -7.02 -14.59
N LEU A 186 0.29 -8.05 -13.84
CA LEU A 186 1.49 -8.84 -14.12
C LEU A 186 1.36 -9.60 -15.44
N ASP A 187 2.41 -9.57 -16.26
CA ASP A 187 2.49 -10.25 -17.55
C ASP A 187 2.66 -11.77 -17.36
N PRO A 188 1.72 -12.61 -17.85
CA PRO A 188 1.85 -14.07 -17.77
C PRO A 188 3.11 -14.62 -18.45
N ALA A 189 3.69 -13.92 -19.44
CA ALA A 189 4.86 -14.39 -20.18
C ALA A 189 6.09 -14.64 -19.28
N LEU A 190 6.24 -13.87 -18.19
CA LEU A 190 7.32 -14.07 -17.22
C LEU A 190 7.15 -15.37 -16.43
N GLU A 191 5.90 -15.75 -16.13
CA GLU A 191 5.57 -17.01 -15.45
C GLU A 191 5.76 -18.20 -16.40
N ASP A 192 5.32 -18.07 -17.66
CA ASP A 192 5.47 -19.10 -18.69
C ASP A 192 6.96 -19.37 -19.03
N ALA A 193 7.77 -18.31 -19.18
CA ALA A 193 9.20 -18.43 -19.42
C ALA A 193 9.91 -19.14 -18.25
N ALA A 194 9.54 -18.79 -17.02
CA ALA A 194 10.07 -19.45 -15.82
C ALA A 194 9.66 -20.94 -15.77
N ALA A 195 8.41 -21.25 -16.12
CA ALA A 195 7.91 -22.62 -16.19
C ALA A 195 8.60 -23.45 -17.30
N ALA A 196 8.90 -22.84 -18.46
CA ALA A 196 9.58 -23.49 -19.58
C ALA A 196 11.01 -23.96 -19.24
N VAL A 197 11.68 -23.29 -18.28
CA VAL A 197 12.99 -23.70 -17.75
C VAL A 197 12.85 -24.76 -16.64
N GLY A 198 11.66 -25.29 -16.40
CA GLY A 198 11.39 -26.38 -15.46
C GLY A 198 11.11 -25.94 -14.02
N LEU A 199 10.80 -24.65 -13.78
CA LEU A 199 10.38 -24.20 -12.46
C LEU A 199 8.92 -24.64 -12.19
N GLY A 200 8.71 -25.33 -11.07
CA GLY A 200 7.36 -25.67 -10.61
C GLY A 200 6.57 -24.45 -10.11
N PRO A 201 5.23 -24.55 -9.98
CA PRO A 201 4.34 -23.42 -9.70
C PRO A 201 4.71 -22.61 -8.45
N TRP A 202 5.06 -23.30 -7.36
CA TRP A 202 5.48 -22.64 -6.12
C TRP A 202 6.80 -21.85 -6.28
N ARG A 203 7.74 -22.39 -7.06
CA ARG A 203 9.01 -21.70 -7.33
C ARG A 203 8.79 -20.49 -8.23
N VAL A 204 7.92 -20.60 -9.24
CA VAL A 204 7.51 -19.47 -10.08
C VAL A 204 6.87 -18.38 -9.23
N PHE A 205 5.91 -18.74 -8.36
CA PHE A 205 5.28 -17.78 -7.46
C PHE A 205 6.31 -17.08 -6.55
N ARG A 206 7.15 -17.84 -5.85
CA ARG A 206 8.09 -17.27 -4.87
C ARG A 206 9.23 -16.47 -5.51
N ARG A 207 9.72 -16.86 -6.68
CA ARG A 207 10.88 -16.22 -7.34
C ARG A 207 10.52 -15.18 -8.39
N VAL A 208 9.33 -15.27 -8.99
CA VAL A 208 8.91 -14.38 -10.09
C VAL A 208 7.79 -13.47 -9.62
N VAL A 209 6.70 -14.02 -9.08
CA VAL A 209 5.49 -13.23 -8.75
C VAL A 209 5.70 -12.41 -7.47
N LEU A 210 6.13 -13.03 -6.38
CA LEU A 210 6.22 -12.39 -5.07
C LEU A 210 7.17 -11.18 -5.04
N PRO A 211 8.36 -11.22 -5.67
CA PRO A 211 9.24 -10.04 -5.74
C PRO A 211 8.62 -8.88 -6.53
N GLN A 212 7.77 -9.15 -7.52
CA GLN A 212 7.05 -8.11 -8.26
C GLN A 212 5.90 -7.50 -7.44
N LEU A 213 5.34 -8.27 -6.49
CA LEU A 213 4.32 -7.76 -5.55
C LEU A 213 4.89 -6.89 -4.43
N ARG A 214 6.21 -6.85 -4.23
CA ARG A 214 6.83 -6.13 -3.11
C ARG A 214 6.38 -4.67 -3.02
N LEU A 215 6.21 -3.99 -4.15
CA LEU A 215 5.82 -2.58 -4.19
C LEU A 215 4.40 -2.38 -3.66
N ALA A 216 3.49 -3.29 -4.03
CA ALA A 216 2.12 -3.28 -3.53
C ALA A 216 2.05 -3.71 -2.06
N ILE A 217 2.87 -4.69 -1.65
CA ILE A 217 2.93 -5.17 -0.27
C ILE A 217 3.48 -4.09 0.64
N CYS A 218 4.58 -3.41 0.29
CA CYS A 218 5.12 -2.29 1.07
C CYS A 218 4.03 -1.22 1.22
N GLY A 219 3.53 -0.69 0.10
CA GLY A 219 2.56 0.41 0.14
C GLY A 219 1.30 0.08 0.96
N GLY A 220 0.78 -1.15 0.84
CA GLY A 220 -0.33 -1.63 1.66
C GLY A 220 0.05 -1.80 3.14
N SER A 221 1.28 -2.22 3.45
CA SER A 221 1.77 -2.42 4.81
C SER A 221 1.96 -1.08 5.53
N LEU A 222 2.48 -0.06 4.84
CA LEU A 222 2.53 1.31 5.33
C LEU A 222 1.14 1.82 5.68
N LEU A 223 0.17 1.66 4.77
CA LEU A 223 -1.20 2.11 5.00
C LEU A 223 -1.81 1.44 6.22
N ILE A 224 -1.65 0.11 6.37
CA ILE A 224 -2.12 -0.60 7.56
C ILE A 224 -1.39 -0.10 8.80
N GLY A 225 -0.06 -0.05 8.79
CA GLY A 225 0.74 0.39 9.94
C GLY A 225 0.33 1.78 10.43
N LEU A 226 0.18 2.75 9.53
CA LEU A 226 -0.28 4.09 9.87
C LEU A 226 -1.72 4.11 10.43
N HIS A 227 -2.63 3.28 9.90
CA HIS A 227 -3.96 3.14 10.49
C HIS A 227 -3.90 2.54 11.89
N LEU A 228 -3.09 1.49 12.12
CA LEU A 228 -2.96 0.90 13.45
C LEU A 228 -2.39 1.90 14.47
N LEU A 229 -1.45 2.76 14.06
CA LEU A 229 -0.88 3.79 14.92
C LEU A 229 -1.90 4.89 15.25
N ALA A 230 -2.73 5.29 14.28
CA ALA A 230 -3.69 6.39 14.44
C ALA A 230 -5.05 5.96 15.02
N GLU A 231 -5.30 4.66 15.17
CA GLU A 231 -6.61 4.16 15.57
C GLU A 231 -6.85 4.32 17.08
N TYR A 232 -8.01 4.88 17.43
CA TYR A 232 -8.47 5.03 18.80
C TYR A 232 -9.61 4.06 19.12
N GLY A 233 -10.66 4.08 18.29
CA GLY A 233 -11.94 3.47 18.60
C GLY A 233 -11.87 1.95 18.73
N LEU A 234 -11.07 1.30 17.90
CA LEU A 234 -10.87 -0.15 17.98
C LEU A 234 -10.24 -0.58 19.32
N TYR A 235 -9.18 0.12 19.76
CA TYR A 235 -8.39 -0.31 20.92
C TYR A 235 -8.99 0.08 22.26
N VAL A 236 -9.71 1.21 22.33
CA VAL A 236 -10.38 1.62 23.58
C VAL A 236 -11.42 0.59 24.02
N PHE A 237 -12.19 0.03 23.08
CA PHE A 237 -13.18 -1.01 23.42
C PHE A 237 -12.50 -2.32 23.85
N ILE A 238 -11.42 -2.71 23.18
CA ILE A 238 -10.65 -3.93 23.46
C ILE A 238 -9.79 -3.79 24.73
N ARG A 239 -9.78 -2.61 25.37
CA ARG A 239 -8.95 -2.30 26.54
C ARG A 239 -7.48 -2.58 26.29
N PHE A 240 -7.01 -2.18 25.11
CA PHE A 240 -5.62 -2.30 24.73
C PHE A 240 -4.98 -0.91 24.69
N ASP A 241 -3.95 -0.71 25.51
CA ASP A 241 -3.27 0.57 25.62
C ASP A 241 -2.30 0.79 24.46
N THR A 242 -2.62 1.77 23.62
CA THR A 242 -1.76 2.28 22.55
C THR A 242 -1.42 3.75 22.80
N PHE A 243 -0.49 4.31 22.03
CA PHE A 243 -0.23 5.75 22.11
C PHE A 243 -1.49 6.58 21.92
N THR A 244 -2.34 6.23 20.96
CA THR A 244 -3.56 6.99 20.66
C THR A 244 -4.56 6.96 21.80
N THR A 245 -4.77 5.80 22.46
CA THR A 245 -5.66 5.74 23.63
C THR A 245 -5.10 6.55 24.80
N ALA A 246 -3.79 6.47 25.04
CA ALA A 246 -3.13 7.23 26.10
C ALA A 246 -3.13 8.76 25.85
N ILE A 247 -3.00 9.21 24.60
CA ILE A 247 -3.10 10.62 24.24
C ILE A 247 -4.49 11.15 24.57
N VAL A 248 -5.53 10.42 24.17
CA VAL A 248 -6.93 10.81 24.44
C VAL A 248 -7.19 10.84 25.95
N ASP A 249 -6.71 9.83 26.70
CA ASP A 249 -6.87 9.78 28.15
C ASP A 249 -6.15 10.93 28.89
N GLN A 250 -4.92 11.26 28.48
CA GLN A 250 -4.19 12.40 29.05
C GLN A 250 -4.89 13.73 28.76
N PHE A 251 -5.46 13.87 27.56
CA PHE A 251 -6.13 15.09 27.13
C PHE A 251 -7.51 15.26 27.79
N GLN A 252 -8.32 14.21 27.82
CA GLN A 252 -9.72 14.26 28.26
C GLN A 252 -9.90 13.98 29.75
N SER A 253 -9.20 13.00 30.30
CA SER A 253 -9.40 12.55 31.69
C SER A 253 -8.51 13.32 32.66
N THR A 254 -7.25 13.57 32.27
CA THR A 254 -6.24 14.20 33.15
C THR A 254 -6.10 15.70 32.89
N PHE A 255 -6.73 16.24 31.84
CA PHE A 255 -6.58 17.63 31.39
C PHE A 255 -5.12 18.09 31.26
N ASN A 256 -4.21 17.15 30.93
CA ASN A 256 -2.78 17.38 30.87
C ASN A 256 -2.33 17.59 29.42
N GLY A 257 -2.52 18.81 28.93
CA GLY A 257 -2.14 19.20 27.57
C GLY A 257 -0.67 18.93 27.24
N PRO A 258 0.30 19.34 28.07
CA PRO A 258 1.72 19.07 27.80
C PRO A 258 2.06 17.58 27.71
N ALA A 259 1.57 16.74 28.63
CA ALA A 259 1.83 15.30 28.60
C ALA A 259 1.21 14.62 27.37
N ALA A 260 -0.03 14.98 27.03
CA ALA A 260 -0.70 14.49 25.81
C ALA A 260 0.09 14.89 24.55
N ASN A 261 0.60 16.12 24.49
CA ASN A 261 1.41 16.60 23.38
C ASN A 261 2.74 15.85 23.25
N MET A 262 3.37 15.48 24.37
CA MET A 262 4.61 14.69 24.34
C MET A 262 4.36 13.27 23.83
N LEU A 263 3.26 12.62 24.23
CA LEU A 263 2.87 11.33 23.68
C LEU A 263 2.57 11.43 22.18
N ALA A 264 1.88 12.48 21.75
CA ALA A 264 1.62 12.75 20.34
C ALA A 264 2.91 12.96 19.54
N ALA A 265 3.91 13.66 20.10
CA ALA A 265 5.22 13.84 19.48
C ALA A 265 5.92 12.48 19.26
N VAL A 266 5.92 11.60 20.27
CA VAL A 266 6.50 10.25 20.16
C VAL A 266 5.78 9.42 19.10
N LEU A 267 4.44 9.43 19.09
CA LEU A 267 3.65 8.73 18.08
C LEU A 267 3.96 9.22 16.66
N VAL A 268 4.06 10.54 16.47
CA VAL A 268 4.45 11.14 15.19
C VAL A 268 5.86 10.69 14.78
N THR A 269 6.81 10.63 15.71
CA THR A 269 8.13 10.07 15.45
C THR A 269 8.04 8.61 15.02
N CYS A 270 7.22 7.78 15.66
CA CYS A 270 6.98 6.40 15.25
C CYS A 270 6.41 6.32 13.82
N CYS A 271 5.47 7.19 13.44
CA CYS A 271 4.96 7.27 12.07
C CYS A 271 6.06 7.62 11.05
N PHE A 272 6.92 8.59 11.37
CA PHE A 272 8.06 8.93 10.50
C PHE A 272 9.09 7.80 10.40
N VAL A 273 9.35 7.09 11.50
CA VAL A 273 10.23 5.91 11.48
C VAL A 273 9.63 4.81 10.61
N LEU A 274 8.34 4.52 10.75
CA LEU A 274 7.65 3.53 9.93
C LEU A 274 7.66 3.91 8.44
N LEU A 275 7.42 5.19 8.12
CA LEU A 275 7.55 5.73 6.77
C LEU A 275 9.01 5.64 6.24
N GLY A 276 10.00 5.92 7.09
CA GLY A 276 11.41 5.81 6.74
C GLY A 276 11.81 4.37 6.43
N ILE A 277 11.40 3.41 7.27
CA ILE A 277 11.60 1.98 7.05
C ILE A 277 10.98 1.54 5.72
N GLU A 278 9.74 1.95 5.45
CA GLU A 278 9.08 1.69 4.18
C GLU A 278 9.90 2.20 2.99
N VAL A 279 10.32 3.47 3.02
CA VAL A 279 11.09 4.07 1.91
C VAL A 279 12.39 3.31 1.66
N LEU A 280 13.08 2.89 2.74
CA LEU A 280 14.30 2.10 2.65
C LEU A 280 14.05 0.69 2.06
N VAL A 281 12.97 0.03 2.47
CA VAL A 281 12.60 -1.32 2.00
C VAL A 281 12.08 -1.30 0.56
N ARG A 282 11.38 -0.23 0.18
CA ARG A 282 10.77 -0.06 -1.15
C ARG A 282 11.80 0.04 -2.28
N GLY A 283 12.96 0.66 -2.01
CA GLY A 283 14.04 0.87 -2.98
C GLY A 283 13.65 1.75 -4.18
N GLU A 284 14.55 1.87 -5.17
CA GLU A 284 14.34 2.69 -6.39
C GLU A 284 13.48 2.01 -7.47
N GLU A 285 12.77 0.94 -7.11
CA GLU A 285 12.21 0.00 -8.06
C GLU A 285 10.90 0.50 -8.66
N ARG A 286 11.05 1.34 -9.68
CA ARG A 286 10.02 1.65 -10.66
C ARG A 286 10.01 0.53 -11.68
N TYR A 287 9.15 -0.47 -11.48
CA TYR A 287 8.83 -1.42 -12.55
C TYR A 287 8.07 -0.68 -13.66
N ALA A 288 8.82 -0.08 -14.56
CA ALA A 288 8.30 0.44 -15.81
C ALA A 288 7.87 -0.74 -16.66
N ARG A 289 6.64 -0.70 -17.19
CA ARG A 289 6.16 -1.66 -18.16
C ARG A 289 7.00 -1.51 -19.43
N VAL A 290 7.96 -2.40 -19.63
CA VAL A 290 8.77 -2.42 -20.85
C VAL A 290 7.91 -3.06 -21.95
N GLY A 291 7.23 -2.22 -22.73
CA GLY A 291 6.51 -2.63 -23.95
C GLY A 291 4.99 -2.67 -23.83
N SER A 292 4.33 -2.60 -24.98
CA SER A 292 2.87 -2.63 -25.16
C SER A 292 2.25 -4.03 -25.01
N GLY A 293 2.94 -4.94 -24.28
CA GLY A 293 2.72 -6.39 -24.22
C GLY A 293 1.31 -6.84 -24.58
N ALA A 294 1.21 -7.71 -25.58
CA ALA A 294 -0.05 -8.25 -26.08
C ALA A 294 -0.92 -8.71 -24.91
N ALA A 295 -2.19 -8.25 -24.88
CA ALA A 295 -3.12 -8.55 -23.80
C ALA A 295 -3.44 -10.05 -23.76
N ARG A 296 -2.59 -10.82 -23.10
CA ARG A 296 -2.78 -12.26 -22.92
C ARG A 296 -3.58 -12.47 -21.63
N GLN A 297 -4.69 -13.19 -21.75
CA GLN A 297 -5.49 -13.53 -20.58
C GLN A 297 -4.68 -14.46 -19.67
N GLN A 298 -4.56 -14.10 -18.39
CA GLN A 298 -3.91 -14.95 -17.41
C GLN A 298 -4.65 -16.28 -17.31
N GLN A 299 -3.94 -17.40 -17.50
CA GLN A 299 -4.51 -18.72 -17.30
C GLN A 299 -4.67 -18.98 -15.80
N ARG A 300 -5.92 -19.15 -15.35
CA ARG A 300 -6.22 -19.43 -13.94
C ARG A 300 -5.78 -20.84 -13.55
N THR A 301 -5.07 -20.98 -12.43
CA THR A 301 -4.66 -22.28 -11.88
C THR A 301 -5.88 -23.07 -11.43
N ARG A 302 -6.08 -24.26 -12.00
CA ARG A 302 -7.20 -25.14 -11.63
C ARG A 302 -6.96 -25.77 -10.26
N LEU A 303 -7.87 -25.52 -9.31
CA LEU A 303 -7.74 -26.00 -7.93
C LEU A 303 -8.16 -27.47 -7.75
N GLY A 304 -9.08 -27.99 -8.57
CA GLY A 304 -9.53 -29.38 -8.48
C GLY A 304 -10.02 -29.75 -7.06
N ARG A 305 -9.46 -30.81 -6.47
CA ARG A 305 -9.79 -31.24 -5.09
C ARG A 305 -9.38 -30.24 -4.00
N ALA A 306 -8.43 -29.34 -4.29
CA ALA A 306 -8.02 -28.29 -3.36
C ALA A 306 -9.03 -27.12 -3.30
N THR A 307 -10.11 -27.15 -4.09
CA THR A 307 -11.12 -26.08 -4.08
C THR A 307 -11.78 -25.91 -2.70
N ILE A 308 -12.09 -27.01 -2.02
CA ILE A 308 -12.75 -26.98 -0.70
C ILE A 308 -11.85 -26.29 0.36
N PRO A 309 -10.59 -26.71 0.58
CA PRO A 309 -9.73 -26.01 1.53
C PRO A 309 -9.42 -24.57 1.10
N CYS A 310 -9.32 -24.28 -0.20
CA CYS A 310 -9.13 -22.91 -0.69
C CYS A 310 -10.36 -22.02 -0.49
N LEU A 311 -11.58 -22.58 -0.44
CA LEU A 311 -12.80 -21.83 -0.10
C LEU A 311 -12.91 -21.53 1.40
N ALA A 312 -12.31 -22.34 2.26
CA ALA A 312 -12.35 -22.12 3.71
C ALA A 312 -11.78 -20.74 4.09
N LEU A 313 -10.67 -20.33 3.48
CA LEU A 313 -10.02 -19.05 3.79
C LEU A 313 -10.92 -17.82 3.54
N PRO A 314 -11.49 -17.59 2.33
CA PRO A 314 -12.38 -16.46 2.09
C PRO A 314 -13.70 -16.58 2.86
N VAL A 315 -14.24 -17.79 3.09
CA VAL A 315 -15.42 -17.99 3.93
C VAL A 315 -15.15 -17.55 5.36
N VAL A 316 -14.11 -18.09 6.00
CA VAL A 316 -13.74 -17.74 7.38
C VAL A 316 -13.45 -16.24 7.49
N THR A 317 -12.68 -15.67 6.56
CA THR A 317 -12.39 -14.23 6.59
C THR A 317 -13.66 -13.39 6.51
N THR A 318 -14.60 -13.76 5.62
CA THR A 318 -15.88 -13.06 5.48
C THR A 318 -16.74 -13.19 6.74
N LEU A 319 -16.80 -14.38 7.34
CA LEU A 319 -17.58 -14.62 8.56
C LEU A 319 -17.01 -13.82 9.74
N LEU A 320 -15.69 -13.78 9.89
CA LEU A 320 -15.02 -13.00 10.93
C LEU A 320 -15.17 -11.50 10.72
N ALA A 321 -15.07 -11.03 9.48
CA ALA A 321 -15.13 -9.61 9.15
C ALA A 321 -16.53 -9.03 9.11
N LEU A 322 -17.44 -9.70 8.43
CA LEU A 322 -18.79 -9.21 8.20
C LEU A 322 -19.79 -9.92 9.11
N GLY A 323 -19.68 -11.25 9.23
CA GLY A 323 -20.62 -12.06 10.00
C GLY A 323 -20.74 -11.60 11.46
N VAL A 324 -19.62 -11.37 12.15
CA VAL A 324 -19.63 -10.94 13.55
C VAL A 324 -20.34 -9.58 13.75
N PRO A 325 -19.99 -8.50 13.02
CA PRO A 325 -20.76 -7.26 13.07
C PRO A 325 -22.23 -7.40 12.70
N PHE A 326 -22.56 -8.09 11.59
CA PHE A 326 -23.95 -8.23 11.15
C PHE A 326 -24.81 -8.98 12.15
N VAL A 327 -24.31 -10.09 12.70
CA VAL A 327 -25.04 -10.85 13.73
C VAL A 327 -25.25 -10.02 14.98
N THR A 328 -24.23 -9.28 15.42
CA THR A 328 -24.32 -8.49 16.66
C THR A 328 -25.30 -7.32 16.51
N ILE A 329 -25.17 -6.54 15.43
CA ILE A 329 -26.06 -5.42 15.14
C ILE A 329 -27.49 -5.92 14.90
N GLY A 330 -27.66 -7.02 14.17
CA GLY A 330 -28.97 -7.63 13.93
C GLY A 330 -29.65 -8.06 15.22
N ARG A 331 -28.91 -8.70 16.14
CA ARG A 331 -29.44 -9.07 17.47
C ARG A 331 -29.92 -7.86 18.25
N TRP A 332 -29.20 -6.75 18.16
CA TRP A 332 -29.56 -5.52 18.88
C TRP A 332 -30.76 -4.82 18.27
N LEU A 333 -30.84 -4.79 16.94
CA LEU A 333 -32.01 -4.27 16.25
C LEU A 333 -33.27 -5.04 16.64
N VAL A 334 -33.16 -6.37 16.76
CA VAL A 334 -34.27 -7.23 17.22
C VAL A 334 -34.58 -6.98 18.70
N ALA A 335 -33.56 -6.88 19.57
CA ALA A 335 -33.75 -6.68 21.01
C ALA A 335 -34.30 -5.29 21.36
N GLY A 336 -33.90 -4.25 20.62
CA GLY A 336 -34.42 -2.88 20.81
C GLY A 336 -35.88 -2.74 20.38
N GLY A 337 -36.36 -3.59 19.46
CA GLY A 337 -37.73 -3.51 18.95
C GLY A 337 -38.01 -2.23 18.14
N ALA A 338 -39.24 -2.11 17.63
CA ALA A 338 -39.67 -0.94 16.86
C ALA A 338 -39.92 0.29 17.75
N ASP A 339 -40.02 0.09 19.07
CA ASP A 339 -40.37 1.15 20.02
C ASP A 339 -39.22 2.12 20.30
N VAL A 340 -37.97 1.75 19.99
CA VAL A 340 -36.80 2.66 20.08
C VAL A 340 -36.90 3.83 19.08
N TRP A 341 -37.71 3.69 18.03
CA TRP A 341 -37.86 4.68 16.96
C TRP A 341 -39.16 5.50 17.05
N ARG A 342 -39.96 5.32 18.11
CA ARG A 342 -41.13 6.16 18.41
C ARG A 342 -40.76 7.30 19.33
#